data_AF-A0A353RPV1-F1
#
_entry.id   AF-A0A353RPV1-F1
#
_cell.length_a   1.000
_cell.length_b   1.000
_cell.length_c   1.000
_cell.angle_alpha   90.00
_cell.angle_beta   90.00
_cell.angle_gamma   90.00
#
_symmetry.space_group_name_H-M   'P 1'
#
loop_
_entity.id
_entity.type
_entity.pdbx_description
1 polymer ?
#
loop_
_entity_poly.entity_id
_entity_poly.type
_entity_poly.pdbx_seq_one_letter_code
_entity_poly.pdbx_strand_id
1 'polypeptide(L)'
;VDDLERAIKQKPEVPEVDPWYQGIELTLQKLHKTLESKGVQKLEVNPGDQFDPSIHEAVSHEDHPDFSDGQVVEVLQNGYKLKDRIIRPALVRVAK
;
A
#
# COMPACT_ATOMS: atom_id res chain seq x y z
N VAL A 1 -9.06 2.54 -5.30
CA VAL A 1 -7.58 2.59 -5.40
C VAL A 1 -7.04 1.18 -5.20
N ASP A 2 -7.31 0.58 -4.05
CA ASP A 2 -6.78 -0.73 -3.66
C ASP A 2 -7.09 -1.87 -4.64
N ASP A 3 -8.29 -1.92 -5.24
CA ASP A 3 -8.60 -2.96 -6.23
C ASP A 3 -7.77 -2.83 -7.51
N LEU A 4 -7.45 -1.60 -7.93
CA LEU A 4 -6.56 -1.34 -9.06
C LEU A 4 -5.12 -1.68 -8.71
N GLU A 5 -4.66 -1.32 -7.50
CA GLU A 5 -3.33 -1.71 -7.00
C GLU A 5 -3.20 -3.23 -6.93
N ARG A 6 -4.24 -3.93 -6.44
CA ARG A 6 -4.29 -5.40 -6.38
C ARG A 6 -4.27 -6.03 -7.77
N ALA A 7 -5.02 -5.48 -8.72
CA ALA A 7 -5.02 -5.95 -10.11
C ALA A 7 -3.63 -5.80 -10.76
N ILE A 8 -2.95 -4.68 -10.53
CA ILE A 8 -1.61 -4.42 -11.06
C ILE A 8 -0.57 -5.35 -10.45
N LYS A 9 -0.66 -5.64 -9.14
CA LYS A 9 0.22 -6.64 -8.48
C LYS A 9 0.08 -8.05 -9.08
N GLN A 10 -1.04 -8.37 -9.74
CA GLN A 10 -1.29 -9.67 -10.35
C GLN A 10 -1.30 -9.59 -11.88
N LYS A 11 -0.27 -8.98 -12.47
CA LYS A 11 -0.08 -8.94 -13.92
C LYS A 11 -0.07 -10.37 -14.51
N PRO A 12 -0.97 -10.71 -15.46
CA PRO A 12 -0.90 -11.97 -16.17
C PRO A 12 0.35 -12.05 -17.07
N GLU A 13 1.01 -13.21 -17.12
CA GLU A 13 2.15 -13.48 -18.02
C GLU A 13 1.67 -13.86 -19.43
N VAL A 14 0.80 -13.04 -20.02
CA VAL A 14 0.21 -13.25 -21.33
C VAL A 14 0.47 -11.99 -22.17
N PRO A 15 1.34 -12.03 -23.20
CA PRO A 15 1.74 -10.84 -23.95
C PRO A 15 0.57 -10.05 -24.57
N GLU A 16 -0.50 -10.73 -24.97
CA GLU A 16 -1.67 -10.13 -25.61
C GLU A 16 -2.45 -9.19 -24.68
N VAL A 17 -2.33 -9.36 -23.36
CA VAL A 17 -2.99 -8.47 -22.37
C VAL A 17 -2.12 -7.29 -21.94
N ASP A 18 -0.85 -7.20 -22.37
CA ASP A 18 0.05 -6.11 -22.00
C ASP A 18 -0.53 -4.72 -22.31
N PRO A 19 -1.11 -4.44 -23.49
CA PRO A 19 -1.70 -3.14 -23.77
C PRO A 19 -2.87 -2.78 -22.85
N TRP A 20 -3.67 -3.78 -22.48
CA TRP A 20 -4.79 -3.59 -21.56
C TRP A 20 -4.30 -3.32 -20.13
N TYR A 21 -3.30 -4.09 -19.67
CA TYR A 21 -2.64 -3.88 -18.38
C TYR A 21 -2.04 -2.47 -18.27
N GLN A 22 -1.36 -2.00 -19.32
CA GLN A 22 -0.83 -0.62 -19.37
C GLN A 22 -1.94 0.42 -19.23
N GLY A 23 -3.11 0.19 -19.84
CA GLY A 23 -4.28 1.07 -19.68
C GLY A 23 -4.77 1.16 -18.22
N ILE A 24 -4.74 0.05 -17.48
CA ILE A 24 -5.08 0.01 -16.05
C ILE A 24 -4.04 0.77 -15.23
N GLU A 25 -2.76 0.56 -15.52
CA GLU A 25 -1.67 1.26 -14.85
C GLU A 25 -1.77 2.78 -15.03
N LEU A 26 -2.01 3.25 -16.26
CA LEU A 26 -2.25 4.66 -16.57
C LEU A 26 -3.47 5.21 -15.81
N THR A 27 -4.53 4.40 -15.68
CA THR A 27 -5.73 4.78 -14.92
C THR A 27 -5.43 4.92 -13.43
N LEU A 28 -4.68 3.99 -12.84
CA LEU A 28 -4.24 4.08 -11.45
C LEU A 28 -3.35 5.31 -11.22
N GLN A 29 -2.39 5.57 -12.11
CA GLN A 29 -1.54 6.76 -12.03
C GLN A 29 -2.36 8.06 -12.08
N LYS A 30 -3.34 8.15 -12.98
CA LYS A 30 -4.24 9.31 -13.07
C LYS A 30 -5.09 9.48 -11.81
N LEU A 31 -5.55 8.38 -11.21
CA LEU A 31 -6.28 8.41 -9.95
C LEU A 31 -5.42 8.95 -8.81
N HIS A 32 -4.18 8.46 -8.65
CA HIS A 32 -3.25 8.97 -7.64
C HIS A 32 -2.96 10.47 -7.83
N LYS A 33 -2.65 10.91 -9.05
CA LYS A 33 -2.45 12.34 -9.35
C LYS A 33 -3.67 13.18 -9.00
N THR A 34 -4.88 12.66 -9.26
CA THR A 34 -6.12 13.35 -8.91
C THR A 34 -6.28 13.48 -7.39
N LEU A 35 -6.03 12.41 -6.64
CA LEU A 35 -6.07 12.41 -5.17
C LEU A 35 -5.04 13.38 -4.58
N GLU A 36 -3.80 13.34 -5.08
CA GLU A 36 -2.73 14.23 -4.67
C GLU A 36 -3.08 15.70 -4.93
N SER A 37 -3.68 16.02 -6.08
CA SER A 37 -4.16 17.39 -6.39
C SER A 37 -5.23 17.89 -5.42
N LYS A 38 -5.90 16.98 -4.70
CA LYS A 38 -6.88 17.29 -3.65
C LYS A 38 -6.27 17.24 -2.24
N GLY A 39 -4.97 17.03 -2.11
CA GLY A 39 -4.22 16.98 -0.86
C GLY A 39 -4.24 15.61 -0.17
N VAL A 40 -4.72 14.56 -0.84
CA VAL A 40 -4.67 13.19 -0.33
C VAL A 40 -3.34 12.57 -0.72
N GLN A 41 -2.55 12.17 0.27
CA GLN A 41 -1.24 11.58 0.11
C GLN A 41 -1.23 10.17 0.69
N LYS A 42 -0.51 9.27 0.03
CA LYS A 42 -0.22 7.94 0.58
C LYS A 42 0.71 8.10 1.79
N LEU A 43 0.54 7.24 2.79
CA LEU A 43 1.50 7.13 3.90
C LEU A 43 2.76 6.41 3.42
N GLU A 44 3.92 6.97 3.75
CA GLU A 44 5.22 6.34 3.54
C GLU A 44 5.39 5.26 4.61
N VAL A 45 5.10 4.01 4.23
CA VAL A 45 5.21 2.83 5.09
C VAL A 45 5.86 1.73 4.27
N ASN A 46 6.97 1.20 4.78
CA ASN A 46 7.77 0.19 4.13
C ASN A 46 7.99 -1.02 5.05
N PRO A 47 8.18 -2.22 4.49
CA PRO A 47 8.73 -3.34 5.24
C PRO A 47 10.04 -2.93 5.96
N GLY A 48 10.15 -3.26 7.24
CA GLY A 48 11.25 -2.88 8.12
C GLY A 48 11.01 -1.61 8.96
N ASP A 49 10.01 -0.80 8.62
CA ASP A 49 9.62 0.35 9.46
C ASP A 49 9.07 -0.14 10.80
N GLN A 50 9.23 0.67 11.85
CA GLN A 50 8.65 0.37 13.16
C GLN A 50 7.14 0.56 13.15
N PHE A 51 6.42 -0.36 13.80
CA PHE A 51 4.97 -0.25 13.93
C PHE A 51 4.58 0.97 14.77
N ASP A 52 3.78 1.86 14.19
CA ASP A 52 3.21 3.03 14.85
C ASP A 52 1.67 2.97 14.82
N PRO A 53 0.99 2.74 15.97
CA PRO A 53 -0.46 2.67 16.05
C PRO A 53 -1.20 3.94 15.59
N SER A 54 -0.51 5.09 15.48
CA SER A 54 -1.12 6.34 15.02
C SER A 54 -1.37 6.36 13.51
N ILE A 55 -0.62 5.55 12.75
CA ILE A 55 -0.67 5.50 11.29
C ILE A 55 -0.82 4.07 10.73
N HIS A 56 -0.64 3.03 11.54
CA HIS A 56 -0.74 1.63 11.16
C HIS A 56 -1.87 0.91 11.90
N GLU A 57 -2.47 -0.07 11.22
CA GLU A 57 -3.41 -1.03 11.77
C GLU A 57 -2.86 -2.44 11.53
N ALA A 58 -2.51 -3.15 12.61
CA ALA A 58 -1.92 -4.48 12.53
C ALA A 58 -3.02 -5.56 12.40
N VAL A 59 -2.93 -6.39 11.35
CA VAL A 59 -3.86 -7.51 11.13
C VAL A 59 -3.40 -8.78 11.83
N SER A 60 -2.08 -8.98 11.89
CA SER A 60 -1.47 -10.14 12.52
C SER A 60 -0.07 -9.81 13.02
N HIS A 61 0.37 -10.58 14.02
CA HIS A 61 1.75 -10.62 14.49
C HIS A 61 2.32 -12.01 14.15
N GLU A 62 3.45 -12.07 13.47
CA GLU A 62 4.05 -13.34 13.00
C GLU A 62 5.56 -13.36 13.22
N ASP A 63 6.12 -14.54 13.51
CA ASP A 63 7.56 -14.71 13.58
C ASP A 63 8.14 -14.59 12.16
N HIS A 64 9.12 -13.69 11.95
CA HIS A 64 9.75 -13.50 10.64
C HIS A 64 11.27 -13.53 10.77
N PRO A 65 11.99 -14.33 9.95
CA PRO A 65 13.45 -14.47 10.09
C PRO A 65 14.22 -13.18 9.77
N ASP A 66 13.68 -12.36 8.87
CA ASP A 66 14.35 -11.16 8.36
C ASP A 66 13.95 -9.86 9.07
N PHE A 67 12.97 -9.89 9.98
CA PHE A 67 12.45 -8.69 10.67
C PHE A 67 12.51 -8.86 12.18
N SER A 68 12.83 -7.78 12.89
CA SER A 68 12.85 -7.72 14.35
C SER A 68 11.45 -7.47 14.91
N ASP A 69 11.21 -7.87 16.16
CA ASP A 69 9.96 -7.62 16.89
C ASP A 69 9.51 -6.15 16.75
N GLY A 70 8.23 -5.95 16.43
CA GLY A 70 7.61 -4.65 16.21
C GLY A 70 7.81 -4.04 14.82
N GLN A 71 8.59 -4.66 13.92
CA GLN A 71 8.76 -4.16 12.56
C GLN A 71 7.62 -4.58 11.62
N VAL A 72 7.27 -3.71 10.68
CA VAL A 72 6.34 -4.03 9.60
C VAL A 72 6.97 -5.07 8.67
N VAL A 73 6.31 -6.21 8.49
CA VAL A 73 6.71 -7.27 7.55
C VAL A 73 6.18 -6.97 6.14
N GLU A 74 4.90 -6.61 6.06
CA GLU A 74 4.22 -6.35 4.80
C GLU A 74 3.13 -5.28 4.97
N VAL A 75 3.00 -4.41 3.96
CA VAL A 75 1.85 -3.50 3.82
C VAL A 75 0.80 -4.15 2.93
N LEU A 76 -0.26 -4.66 3.57
CA LEU A 76 -1.39 -5.31 2.90
C LEU A 76 -2.28 -4.29 2.17
N GLN A 77 -2.47 -3.13 2.79
CA GLN A 77 -3.26 -2.03 2.24
C GLN A 77 -2.59 -0.69 2.57
N ASN A 78 -2.41 0.14 1.55
CA ASN A 78 -1.76 1.44 1.70
C ASN A 78 -2.58 2.36 2.61
N GLY A 79 -1.90 3.06 3.52
CA GLY A 79 -2.50 4.13 4.31
C GLY A 79 -2.55 5.46 3.56
N TYR A 80 -3.43 6.37 3.97
CA TYR A 80 -3.61 7.68 3.37
C TYR A 80 -3.86 8.78 4.40
N LYS A 81 -3.34 9.97 4.12
CA LYS A 81 -3.57 11.21 4.88
C LYS A 81 -4.11 12.31 3.98
N LEU A 82 -4.92 13.20 4.54
CA LEU A 82 -5.36 14.44 3.93
C LEU A 82 -4.68 15.58 4.69
N LYS A 83 -3.67 16.21 4.08
CA LYS A 83 -2.76 17.12 4.78
C LYS A 83 -2.15 16.39 6.00
N ASP A 84 -2.38 16.88 7.22
CA ASP A 84 -1.87 16.30 8.46
C ASP A 84 -2.83 15.30 9.11
N ARG A 85 -4.05 15.15 8.58
CA ARG A 85 -5.05 14.24 9.13
C ARG A 85 -4.96 12.87 8.49
N ILE A 86 -4.72 11.83 9.28
CA ILE A 86 -4.86 10.44 8.82
C ILE A 86 -6.33 10.19 8.48
N ILE A 87 -6.59 9.80 7.23
CA ILE A 87 -7.93 9.47 6.75
C ILE A 87 -8.11 7.95 6.62
N ARG A 88 -7.01 7.21 6.53
CA ARG A 88 -6.98 5.76 6.55
C ARG A 88 -5.60 5.27 7.04
N PRO A 89 -5.52 4.48 8.12
CA PRO A 89 -4.24 3.87 8.51
C PRO A 89 -3.78 2.86 7.46
N ALA A 90 -2.48 2.56 7.43
CA ALA A 90 -1.94 1.48 6.62
C ALA A 90 -2.22 0.14 7.31
N LEU A 91 -2.77 -0.82 6.57
CA LEU A 91 -3.03 -2.15 7.09
C LEU A 91 -1.77 -3.01 6.92
N VAL A 92 -1.20 -3.49 8.01
CA VAL A 92 0.13 -4.13 8.03
C VAL A 92 0.15 -5.47 8.75
N ARG A 93 1.14 -6.30 8.41
CA ARG A 93 1.61 -7.41 9.25
C ARG A 93 2.84 -6.98 10.03
N VAL A 94 2.94 -7.39 11.28
CA VAL A 94 4.03 -6.99 12.18
C VAL A 94 4.79 -8.23 12.64
N ALA A 95 6.11 -8.10 12.73
CA ALA A 95 6.97 -9.13 13.28
C ALA A 95 6.80 -9.21 14.80
N LYS A 96 6.84 -10.42 15.35
CA LYS A 96 6.84 -10.70 16.79
C LYS A 96 8.24 -11.09 17.27
#